data_AF-A0A537SR61-F1
#
_entry.id   AF-A0A537SR61-F1
#
_cell.length_a   1.000
_cell.length_b   1.000
_cell.length_c   1.000
_cell.angle_alpha   90.00
_cell.angle_beta   90.00
_cell.angle_gamma   90.00
#
_symmetry.space_group_name_H-M   'P 1'
#
loop_
_entity.id
_entity.type
_entity.pdbx_description
1 polymer ?
#
loop_
_entity_poly.entity_id
_entity_poly.type
_entity_poly.pdbx_seq_one_letter_code
_entity_poly.pdbx_strand_id
1 'polypeptide(L)'
;MVKKIAIEEHCLFPGLQDYWGPTVTDLPASKRQAFLGRLTDFGEMRLEAMDKAGIERCVLSVAGPGVQAEHDTKTACDKAREANDLLAREIEKRPKRYAGFAHLAMQDAAAAADELERCMRELKFCGAMINGHTHGKYLDDRAFDPFWERAQALDALIYLHPADPVTPAPVLDGHKGLRRATWEWTFETGSHALRIVFGGVFDRFPRARLALGHLGETIPFLLWRFDSRTGPDFYAVKLAKRPSQYV
;
A
#
# COMPACT_ATOMS: atom_id res chain seq x y z
N MET A 1 -12.93 -22.06 -16.59
CA MET A 1 -12.95 -21.26 -15.34
C MET A 1 -11.99 -20.09 -15.54
N VAL A 2 -12.38 -18.87 -15.15
CA VAL A 2 -11.51 -17.68 -15.30
C VAL A 2 -10.34 -17.79 -14.33
N LYS A 3 -9.13 -17.58 -14.86
CA LYS A 3 -7.89 -17.52 -14.10
C LYS A 3 -7.83 -16.22 -13.31
N LYS A 4 -7.85 -16.30 -11.97
CA LYS A 4 -7.82 -15.13 -11.09
C LYS A 4 -6.41 -14.82 -10.60
N ILE A 5 -6.06 -13.53 -10.59
CA ILE A 5 -4.87 -12.99 -9.94
C ILE A 5 -5.36 -12.10 -8.80
N ALA A 6 -4.95 -12.39 -7.57
CA ALA A 6 -5.27 -11.59 -6.39
C ALA A 6 -4.08 -10.68 -6.06
N ILE A 7 -4.34 -9.39 -5.76
CA ILE A 7 -3.32 -8.33 -5.75
C ILE A 7 -3.24 -7.49 -4.47
N GLU A 8 -3.89 -7.95 -3.39
CA GLU A 8 -3.78 -7.35 -2.05
C GLU A 8 -3.64 -8.47 -1.00
N GLU A 9 -2.65 -9.34 -1.19
CA GLU A 9 -2.54 -10.59 -0.46
C GLU A 9 -1.41 -10.52 0.58
N HIS A 10 -1.79 -10.22 1.82
CA HIS A 10 -0.80 -9.95 2.86
C HIS A 10 -0.04 -11.20 3.33
N CYS A 11 1.23 -10.97 3.67
CA CYS A 11 2.11 -11.90 4.34
C CYS A 11 2.91 -11.21 5.45
N LEU A 12 3.57 -12.00 6.30
CA LEU A 12 4.38 -11.47 7.39
C LEU A 12 5.65 -12.32 7.58
N PHE A 13 6.75 -11.65 7.89
CA PHE A 13 8.05 -12.27 8.15
C PHE A 13 8.46 -12.11 9.62
N PRO A 14 9.38 -12.95 10.13
CA PRO A 14 10.00 -12.75 11.43
C PRO A 14 10.54 -11.32 11.61
N GLY A 15 10.32 -10.73 12.77
CA GLY A 15 10.78 -9.37 13.09
C GLY A 15 9.88 -8.24 12.60
N LEU A 16 8.72 -8.55 12.00
CA LEU A 16 7.69 -7.57 11.60
C LEU A 16 6.39 -7.67 12.39
N GLN A 17 6.26 -8.68 13.27
CA GLN A 17 5.08 -8.90 14.10
C GLN A 17 4.74 -7.70 14.97
N ASP A 18 5.76 -7.03 15.51
CA ASP A 18 5.58 -5.88 16.40
C ASP A 18 5.02 -4.66 15.67
N TYR A 19 5.31 -4.50 14.37
CA TYR A 19 4.69 -3.44 13.57
C TYR A 19 3.24 -3.77 13.20
N TRP A 20 2.92 -5.05 12.98
CA TRP A 20 1.57 -5.49 12.65
C TRP A 20 0.62 -5.46 13.87
N GLY A 21 1.12 -5.83 15.05
CA GLY A 21 0.33 -5.98 16.29
C GLY A 21 -0.63 -4.82 16.62
N PRO A 22 -0.22 -3.54 16.52
CA PRO A 22 -1.10 -2.40 16.74
C PRO A 22 -2.37 -2.34 15.87
N THR A 23 -2.36 -2.94 14.68
CA THR A 23 -3.53 -2.96 13.77
C THR A 23 -4.61 -3.96 14.18
N VAL A 24 -4.29 -4.86 15.10
CA VAL A 24 -5.18 -5.95 15.52
C VAL A 24 -5.44 -5.96 17.02
N THR A 25 -5.12 -4.88 17.72
CA THR A 25 -5.28 -4.75 19.18
C THR A 25 -6.71 -5.02 19.66
N ASP A 26 -7.72 -4.66 18.85
CA ASP A 26 -9.14 -4.86 19.18
C ASP A 26 -9.63 -6.29 18.91
N LEU A 27 -8.78 -7.17 18.37
CA LEU A 27 -9.14 -8.56 18.11
C LEU A 27 -8.85 -9.47 19.31
N PRO A 28 -9.74 -10.44 19.59
CA PRO A 28 -9.45 -11.51 20.54
C PRO A 28 -8.13 -12.21 20.23
N ALA A 29 -7.39 -12.62 21.26
CA ALA A 29 -6.08 -13.27 21.10
C ALA A 29 -6.13 -14.51 20.18
N SER A 30 -7.20 -15.30 20.26
CA SER A 30 -7.42 -16.45 19.38
C SER A 30 -7.52 -16.05 17.90
N LYS A 31 -8.21 -14.95 17.58
CA LYS A 31 -8.28 -14.43 16.21
C LYS A 31 -6.93 -13.88 15.74
N ARG A 32 -6.20 -13.18 16.61
CA ARG A 32 -4.85 -12.70 16.29
C ARG A 32 -3.91 -13.85 15.95
N GLN A 33 -3.92 -14.92 16.75
CA GLN A 33 -3.08 -16.10 16.49
C GLN A 33 -3.45 -16.80 15.19
N ALA A 34 -4.75 -16.92 14.89
CA ALA A 34 -5.22 -17.48 13.63
C ALA A 34 -4.79 -16.62 12.42
N PHE A 35 -4.85 -15.30 12.53
CA PHE A 35 -4.38 -14.38 11.48
C PHE A 35 -2.87 -14.45 11.29
N LEU A 36 -2.11 -14.45 12.39
CA LEU A 36 -0.66 -14.59 12.34
C LEU A 36 -0.27 -15.89 11.62
N GLY A 37 -0.87 -17.01 11.98
CA GLY A 37 -0.62 -18.30 11.32
C GLY A 37 -0.87 -18.26 9.81
N ARG A 38 -1.92 -17.56 9.36
CA ARG A 38 -2.23 -17.37 7.93
C ARG A 38 -1.27 -16.41 7.23
N LEU A 39 -0.87 -15.33 7.90
CA LEU A 39 0.05 -14.32 7.35
C LEU A 39 1.46 -14.89 7.18
N THR A 40 1.89 -15.80 8.07
CA THR A 40 3.19 -16.45 7.99
C THR A 40 3.20 -17.73 7.15
N ASP A 41 2.03 -18.21 6.70
CA ASP A 41 1.93 -19.39 5.84
C ASP A 41 2.06 -19.01 4.36
N PHE A 42 3.12 -19.52 3.74
CA PHE A 42 3.36 -19.49 2.29
C PHE A 42 3.14 -20.88 1.65
N GLY A 43 2.74 -21.87 2.46
CA GLY A 43 2.68 -23.27 2.11
C GLY A 43 1.26 -23.77 1.87
N GLU A 44 0.96 -24.93 2.45
CA GLU A 44 -0.24 -25.72 2.19
C GLU A 44 -1.52 -24.93 2.47
N MET A 45 -1.62 -24.25 3.61
CA MET A 45 -2.85 -23.56 4.01
C MET A 45 -3.26 -22.46 3.01
N ARG A 46 -2.29 -21.65 2.55
CA ARG A 46 -2.53 -20.62 1.54
C ARG A 46 -2.82 -21.22 0.17
N LEU A 47 -2.05 -22.21 -0.26
CA LEU A 47 -2.22 -22.83 -1.58
C LEU A 47 -3.56 -23.54 -1.72
N GLU A 48 -4.01 -24.27 -0.69
CA GLU A 48 -5.33 -24.89 -0.68
C GLU A 48 -6.45 -23.84 -0.72
N ALA A 49 -6.31 -22.74 0.02
CA ALA A 49 -7.27 -21.63 -0.02
C ALA A 49 -7.32 -21.00 -1.42
N MET A 50 -6.17 -20.80 -2.08
CA MET A 50 -6.08 -20.32 -3.46
C MET A 50 -6.76 -21.29 -4.43
N ASP A 51 -6.48 -22.59 -4.33
CA ASP A 51 -7.03 -23.61 -5.23
C ASP A 51 -8.55 -23.70 -5.09
N LYS A 52 -9.06 -23.72 -3.85
CA LYS A 52 -10.50 -23.71 -3.56
C LYS A 52 -11.19 -22.43 -4.07
N ALA A 53 -10.53 -21.29 -3.96
CA ALA A 53 -11.04 -20.03 -4.48
C ALA A 53 -10.87 -19.89 -6.00
N GLY A 54 -10.10 -20.76 -6.67
CA GLY A 54 -9.74 -20.66 -8.08
C GLY A 54 -8.80 -19.49 -8.39
N ILE A 55 -7.87 -19.19 -7.48
CA ILE A 55 -6.83 -18.16 -7.61
C ILE A 55 -5.57 -18.82 -8.19
N GLU A 56 -5.20 -18.42 -9.40
CA GLU A 56 -3.99 -18.93 -10.06
C GLU A 56 -2.74 -18.31 -9.45
N ARG A 57 -2.77 -17.00 -9.20
CA ARG A 57 -1.64 -16.26 -8.61
C ARG A 57 -2.06 -15.27 -7.53
N CYS A 58 -1.21 -15.12 -6.52
CA CYS A 58 -1.27 -14.03 -5.55
C CYS A 58 -0.04 -13.13 -5.72
N VAL A 59 -0.26 -11.81 -5.75
CA VAL A 59 0.81 -10.83 -5.55
C VAL A 59 0.86 -10.53 -4.06
N LEU A 60 1.94 -10.96 -3.42
CA LEU A 60 2.12 -10.90 -1.99
C LEU A 60 2.75 -9.56 -1.57
N SER A 61 2.35 -9.07 -0.40
CA SER A 61 2.82 -7.82 0.20
C SER A 61 2.93 -7.95 1.71
N VAL A 62 3.84 -7.21 2.33
CA VAL A 62 3.97 -7.20 3.79
C VAL A 62 2.75 -6.52 4.42
N ALA A 63 2.13 -7.17 5.40
CA ALA A 63 1.00 -6.62 6.15
C ALA A 63 1.36 -5.29 6.84
N GLY A 64 0.48 -4.30 6.70
CA GLY A 64 0.67 -2.96 7.24
C GLY A 64 0.52 -2.84 8.77
N PRO A 65 1.00 -1.72 9.36
CA PRO A 65 1.75 -0.63 8.71
C PRO A 65 3.20 -1.00 8.41
N GLY A 66 3.72 -2.14 8.86
CA GLY A 66 5.10 -2.56 8.61
C GLY A 66 6.12 -1.47 9.00
N VAL A 67 7.16 -1.28 8.19
CA VAL A 67 8.25 -0.33 8.51
C VAL A 67 7.83 1.14 8.44
N GLN A 68 6.62 1.46 7.96
CA GLN A 68 6.09 2.84 8.00
C GLN A 68 5.89 3.34 9.44
N ALA A 69 5.85 2.42 10.43
CA ALA A 69 5.78 2.73 11.86
C ALA A 69 7.17 2.77 12.55
N GLU A 70 8.26 2.45 11.84
CA GLU A 70 9.61 2.46 12.41
C GLU A 70 10.20 3.87 12.36
N HIS A 71 10.57 4.42 13.52
CA HIS A 71 11.10 5.78 13.60
C HIS A 71 12.58 5.90 13.20
N ASP A 72 13.37 4.85 13.40
CA ASP A 72 14.77 4.85 12.96
C ASP A 72 14.87 4.49 11.47
N THR A 73 15.24 5.46 10.63
CA THR A 73 15.32 5.31 9.17
C THR A 73 16.22 4.14 8.75
N LYS A 74 17.35 3.93 9.44
CA LYS A 74 18.29 2.86 9.08
C LYS A 74 17.65 1.49 9.35
N THR A 75 17.05 1.32 10.53
CA THR A 75 16.34 0.11 10.92
C THR A 75 15.17 -0.19 9.99
N ALA A 76 14.42 0.84 9.59
CA ALA A 76 13.33 0.71 8.62
C ALA A 76 13.85 0.19 7.27
N CYS A 77 14.93 0.77 6.75
CA CYS A 77 15.54 0.36 5.47
C CYS A 77 16.08 -1.07 5.53
N ASP A 78 16.80 -1.42 6.59
CA ASP A 78 17.38 -2.75 6.77
C ASP A 78 16.28 -3.83 6.84
N LYS A 79 15.22 -3.58 7.61
CA LYS A 79 14.08 -4.50 7.75
C LYS A 79 13.25 -4.61 6.47
N ALA A 80 13.07 -3.51 5.74
CA ALA A 80 12.39 -3.53 4.45
C ALA A 80 13.13 -4.44 3.45
N ARG A 81 14.46 -4.27 3.36
CA ARG A 81 15.32 -5.07 2.51
C ARG A 81 15.30 -6.56 2.89
N GLU A 82 15.41 -6.86 4.18
CA GLU A 82 15.31 -8.23 4.69
C GLU A 82 13.96 -8.88 4.33
N ALA A 83 12.86 -8.15 4.51
CA ALA A 83 11.52 -8.62 4.15
C ALA A 83 11.40 -8.91 2.65
N ASN A 84 11.96 -8.05 1.79
CA ASN A 84 11.98 -8.25 0.35
C ASN A 84 12.79 -9.49 -0.05
N ASP A 85 13.95 -9.70 0.57
CA ASP A 85 14.78 -10.89 0.32
C ASP A 85 14.09 -12.18 0.77
N LEU A 86 13.41 -12.16 1.92
CA LEU A 86 12.61 -13.29 2.39
C LEU A 86 11.42 -13.58 1.47
N LEU A 87 10.72 -12.54 1.00
CA LEU A 87 9.62 -12.68 0.06
C LEU A 87 10.08 -13.28 -1.27
N ALA A 88 11.22 -12.81 -1.80
CA ALA A 88 11.81 -13.36 -3.02
C ALA A 88 12.10 -14.87 -2.87
N ARG A 89 12.67 -15.30 -1.73
CA ARG A 89 12.92 -16.72 -1.44
C ARG A 89 11.62 -17.54 -1.36
N GLU A 90 10.53 -16.99 -0.82
CA GLU A 90 9.24 -17.68 -0.79
C GLU A 90 8.60 -17.78 -2.18
N ILE A 91 8.76 -16.75 -3.01
CA ILE A 91 8.31 -16.75 -4.41
C ILE A 91 9.09 -17.78 -5.24
N GLU A 92 10.41 -17.87 -5.08
CA GLU A 92 11.27 -18.83 -5.81
C GLU A 92 10.87 -20.28 -5.58
N LYS A 93 10.34 -20.62 -4.40
CA LYS A 93 9.82 -21.97 -4.12
C LYS A 93 8.58 -22.29 -4.97
N ARG A 94 7.81 -21.27 -5.38
CA ARG A 94 6.48 -21.40 -6.02
C ARG A 94 6.22 -20.30 -7.07
N PRO A 95 7.10 -20.11 -8.08
CA PRO A 95 7.10 -18.92 -8.95
C PRO A 95 5.89 -18.86 -9.89
N LYS A 96 5.17 -19.97 -10.05
CA LYS A 96 3.92 -20.00 -10.82
C LYS A 96 2.71 -19.51 -10.03
N ARG A 97 2.80 -19.49 -8.70
CA ARG A 97 1.70 -19.19 -7.76
C ARG A 97 1.85 -17.83 -7.09
N TYR A 98 3.08 -17.37 -6.89
CA TYR A 98 3.35 -16.10 -6.21
C TYR A 98 4.09 -15.11 -7.08
N ALA A 99 3.78 -13.84 -6.86
CA ALA A 99 4.56 -12.66 -7.23
C ALA A 99 4.66 -11.75 -6.00
N GLY A 100 5.45 -10.68 -6.07
CA GLY A 100 5.68 -9.80 -4.93
C GLY A 100 5.54 -8.32 -5.26
N PHE A 101 5.08 -7.57 -4.28
CA PHE A 101 5.28 -6.13 -4.17
C PHE A 101 6.41 -5.84 -3.19
N ALA A 102 7.28 -4.89 -3.55
CA ALA A 102 8.32 -4.40 -2.67
C ALA A 102 7.70 -3.73 -1.43
N HIS A 103 8.28 -4.05 -0.26
CA HIS A 103 8.07 -3.34 0.99
C HIS A 103 9.16 -2.29 1.12
N LEU A 104 8.79 -1.02 1.35
CA LEU A 104 9.70 0.11 1.27
C LEU A 104 9.64 0.99 2.52
N ALA A 105 10.81 1.52 2.90
CA ALA A 105 10.95 2.47 4.00
C ALA A 105 10.86 3.90 3.48
N MET A 106 9.65 4.48 3.50
CA MET A 106 9.39 5.82 2.97
C MET A 106 9.89 6.97 3.87
N GLN A 107 10.62 6.68 4.95
CA GLN A 107 11.33 7.66 5.76
C GLN A 107 12.39 8.41 4.93
N ASP A 108 12.98 7.72 3.95
CA ASP A 108 13.94 8.23 2.98
C ASP A 108 13.47 7.85 1.57
N ALA A 109 12.96 8.82 0.83
CA ALA A 109 12.41 8.59 -0.50
C ALA A 109 13.45 8.14 -1.53
N ALA A 110 14.72 8.55 -1.39
CA ALA A 110 15.79 8.15 -2.30
C ALA A 110 16.20 6.69 -2.03
N ALA A 111 16.37 6.32 -0.75
CA ALA A 111 16.64 4.93 -0.37
C ALA A 111 15.48 4.00 -0.77
N ALA A 112 14.23 4.43 -0.59
CA ALA A 112 13.05 3.69 -1.05
C ALA A 112 13.03 3.50 -2.58
N ALA A 113 13.43 4.53 -3.34
CA ALA A 113 13.55 4.46 -4.79
C ALA A 113 14.60 3.43 -5.24
N ASP A 114 15.77 3.43 -4.60
CA ASP A 114 16.85 2.47 -4.90
C ASP A 114 16.44 1.03 -4.54
N GLU A 115 15.76 0.83 -3.42
CA GLU A 115 15.24 -0.49 -3.05
C GLU A 115 14.10 -0.96 -3.97
N LEU A 116 13.24 -0.06 -4.46
CA LEU A 116 12.25 -0.37 -5.49
C LEU A 116 12.93 -0.87 -6.77
N GLU A 117 13.96 -0.17 -7.23
CA GLU A 117 14.72 -0.58 -8.42
C GLU A 117 15.35 -1.96 -8.23
N ARG A 118 15.99 -2.21 -7.08
CA ARG A 118 16.55 -3.52 -6.75
C ARG A 118 15.48 -4.60 -6.78
N CYS A 119 14.35 -4.39 -6.13
CA CYS A 119 13.24 -5.36 -6.08
C CYS A 119 12.71 -5.69 -7.47
N MET A 120 12.53 -4.70 -8.34
CA MET A 120 12.00 -4.93 -9.68
C MET A 120 13.04 -5.57 -10.62
N ARG A 121 14.29 -5.10 -10.58
CA ARG A 121 15.33 -5.57 -11.51
C ARG A 121 15.94 -6.90 -11.10
N GLU A 122 16.23 -7.08 -9.82
CA GLU A 122 16.92 -8.26 -9.29
C GLU A 122 15.91 -9.31 -8.82
N LEU A 123 14.96 -8.92 -7.95
CA LEU A 123 13.99 -9.85 -7.34
C LEU A 123 12.73 -10.10 -8.18
N LYS A 124 12.60 -9.41 -9.32
CA LYS A 124 11.48 -9.54 -10.28
C LYS A 124 10.10 -9.23 -9.67
N PHE A 125 10.05 -8.34 -8.69
CA PHE A 125 8.80 -7.84 -8.15
C PHE A 125 8.07 -6.97 -9.17
N CYS A 126 6.75 -6.86 -9.03
CA CYS A 126 5.89 -6.18 -10.02
C CYS A 126 5.56 -4.72 -9.66
N GLY A 127 6.15 -4.20 -8.58
CA GLY A 127 5.91 -2.86 -8.07
C GLY A 127 6.18 -2.78 -6.57
N ALA A 128 5.49 -1.90 -5.86
CA ALA A 128 5.55 -1.78 -4.41
C ALA A 128 4.17 -1.62 -3.78
N MET A 129 4.06 -1.99 -2.50
CA MET A 129 2.92 -1.64 -1.67
C MET A 129 3.38 -0.74 -0.53
N ILE A 130 2.78 0.45 -0.43
CA ILE A 130 3.01 1.41 0.65
C ILE A 130 1.81 1.36 1.58
N ASN A 131 2.05 1.22 2.89
CA ASN A 131 0.99 1.15 3.89
C ASN A 131 0.72 2.55 4.47
N GLY A 132 -0.16 3.30 3.82
CA GLY A 132 -0.60 4.64 4.24
C GLY A 132 0.53 5.68 4.31
N HIS A 133 0.45 6.55 5.31
CA HIS A 133 1.43 7.59 5.56
C HIS A 133 2.70 7.06 6.24
N THR A 134 3.78 7.84 6.23
CA THR A 134 4.97 7.58 7.08
C THR A 134 5.16 8.73 8.06
N HIS A 135 4.83 8.50 9.33
CA HIS A 135 4.83 9.51 10.41
C HIS A 135 4.13 10.83 10.03
N GLY A 136 2.99 10.74 9.34
CA GLY A 136 2.22 11.90 8.87
C GLY A 136 2.76 12.63 7.65
N LYS A 137 3.78 12.08 6.99
CA LYS A 137 4.14 12.47 5.63
C LYS A 137 3.35 11.64 4.63
N TYR A 138 2.78 12.34 3.64
CA TYR A 138 1.97 11.78 2.58
C TYR A 138 2.72 11.87 1.25
N LEU A 139 2.44 10.95 0.35
CA LEU A 139 3.19 10.76 -0.90
C LEU A 139 3.03 11.91 -1.91
N ASP A 140 2.18 12.91 -1.66
CA ASP A 140 2.12 14.12 -2.48
C ASP A 140 3.25 15.11 -2.20
N ASP A 141 3.85 15.03 -1.01
CA ASP A 141 4.93 15.91 -0.58
C ASP A 141 6.11 15.83 -1.57
N ARG A 142 6.71 16.98 -1.86
CA ARG A 142 7.85 17.12 -2.78
C ARG A 142 9.07 16.32 -2.35
N ALA A 143 9.20 16.02 -1.05
CA ALA A 143 10.22 15.12 -0.55
C ALA A 143 10.14 13.70 -1.17
N PHE A 144 8.98 13.29 -1.69
CA PHE A 144 8.79 12.01 -2.38
C PHE A 144 8.95 12.08 -3.90
N ASP A 145 9.26 13.24 -4.48
CA ASP A 145 9.50 13.38 -5.92
C ASP A 145 10.59 12.39 -6.44
N PRO A 146 11.71 12.12 -5.73
CA PRO A 146 12.69 11.10 -6.14
C PRO A 146 12.11 9.68 -6.24
N PHE A 147 11.19 9.32 -5.33
CA PHE A 147 10.51 8.03 -5.36
C PHE A 147 9.60 7.92 -6.59
N TRP A 148 8.78 8.95 -6.86
CA TRP A 148 7.89 8.95 -8.01
C TRP A 148 8.64 8.99 -9.34
N GLU A 149 9.76 9.70 -9.42
CA GLU A 149 10.64 9.70 -10.60
C GLU A 149 11.12 8.28 -10.92
N ARG A 150 11.61 7.56 -9.90
CA ARG A 150 12.09 6.17 -10.07
C ARG A 150 10.95 5.21 -10.37
N ALA A 151 9.83 5.30 -9.65
CA ALA A 151 8.65 4.48 -9.90
C ALA A 151 8.16 4.62 -11.34
N GLN A 152 8.10 5.85 -11.86
CA GLN A 152 7.77 6.14 -13.24
C GLN A 152 8.78 5.55 -14.23
N ALA A 153 10.09 5.69 -13.96
CA ALA A 153 11.14 5.18 -14.83
C ALA A 153 11.12 3.64 -14.94
N LEU A 154 10.66 2.95 -13.89
CA LEU A 154 10.52 1.50 -13.83
C LEU A 154 9.18 0.98 -14.36
N ASP A 155 8.22 1.85 -14.69
CA ASP A 155 6.80 1.48 -14.91
C ASP A 155 6.24 0.67 -13.72
N ALA A 156 6.64 1.05 -12.51
CA ALA A 156 6.25 0.40 -11.28
C ALA A 156 4.78 0.67 -10.96
N LEU A 157 4.03 -0.38 -10.60
CA LEU A 157 2.72 -0.22 -9.98
C LEU A 157 2.91 0.06 -8.49
N ILE A 158 2.50 1.25 -8.04
CA ILE A 158 2.50 1.59 -6.62
C ILE A 158 1.11 1.31 -6.04
N TYR A 159 0.99 0.33 -5.16
CA TYR A 159 -0.24 0.06 -4.43
C TYR A 159 -0.25 0.86 -3.13
N LEU A 160 -1.25 1.71 -2.93
CA LEU A 160 -1.43 2.40 -1.66
C LEU A 160 -2.46 1.63 -0.81
N HIS A 161 -1.96 0.89 0.17
CA HIS A 161 -2.76 0.11 1.11
C HIS A 161 -3.11 0.96 2.35
N PRO A 162 -4.27 0.73 3.00
CA PRO A 162 -4.64 1.49 4.17
C PRO A 162 -3.74 1.36 5.41
N ALA A 163 -3.82 2.40 6.25
CA ALA A 163 -3.25 2.46 7.58
C ALA A 163 -4.17 3.26 8.51
N ASP A 164 -3.95 3.15 9.82
CA ASP A 164 -4.61 4.02 10.79
C ASP A 164 -4.15 5.48 10.56
N PRO A 165 -5.04 6.47 10.70
CA PRO A 165 -4.68 7.88 10.52
C PRO A 165 -3.73 8.37 11.62
N VAL A 166 -2.85 9.32 11.29
CA VAL A 166 -1.91 9.95 12.25
C VAL A 166 -2.63 10.49 13.48
N THR A 167 -3.75 11.16 13.23
CA THR A 167 -4.57 11.80 14.24
C THR A 167 -5.97 11.22 14.17
N PRO A 168 -6.50 10.65 15.26
CA PRO A 168 -7.88 10.19 15.30
C PRO A 168 -8.82 11.33 14.92
N ALA A 169 -9.70 11.09 13.95
CA ALA A 169 -10.69 12.09 13.56
C ALA A 169 -11.72 12.24 14.70
N PRO A 170 -11.96 13.45 15.24
CA PRO A 170 -12.90 13.65 16.35
C PRO A 170 -14.32 13.14 16.07
N VAL A 171 -14.71 13.11 14.79
CA VAL A 171 -16.02 12.58 14.34
C VAL A 171 -16.19 11.08 14.61
N LEU A 172 -15.09 10.34 14.83
CA LEU A 172 -15.09 8.91 15.12
C LEU A 172 -14.85 8.60 16.61
N ASP A 173 -14.74 9.62 17.47
CA ASP A 173 -14.48 9.41 18.90
C ASP A 173 -15.64 8.63 19.56
N GLY A 174 -15.30 7.63 20.38
CA GLY A 174 -16.27 6.70 20.96
C GLY A 174 -16.91 5.70 19.98
N HIS A 175 -16.71 5.84 18.66
CA HIS A 175 -17.34 5.01 17.63
C HIS A 175 -16.43 3.89 17.11
N LYS A 176 -16.07 2.94 17.98
CA LYS A 176 -15.17 1.81 17.65
C LYS A 176 -15.59 1.02 16.41
N GLY A 177 -16.89 0.92 16.12
CA GLY A 177 -17.40 0.21 14.95
C GLY A 177 -16.99 0.80 13.60
N LEU A 178 -16.59 2.08 13.55
CA LEU A 178 -16.16 2.78 12.33
C LEU A 178 -14.63 2.76 12.12
N ARG A 179 -13.88 2.20 13.07
CA ARG A 179 -12.41 2.11 13.01
C ARG A 179 -11.96 1.18 11.89
N ARG A 180 -10.75 1.42 11.40
CA ARG A 180 -10.07 0.61 10.38
C ARG A 180 -10.94 0.35 9.14
N ALA A 181 -10.99 -0.90 8.67
CA ALA A 181 -11.63 -1.32 7.43
C ALA A 181 -13.12 -0.95 7.31
N THR A 182 -13.84 -0.67 8.41
CA THR A 182 -15.25 -0.29 8.30
C THR A 182 -15.43 1.08 7.64
N TRP A 183 -14.59 2.05 7.96
CA TRP A 183 -14.70 3.42 7.39
C TRP A 183 -13.40 4.21 7.50
N GLU A 184 -12.76 4.23 8.67
CA GLU A 184 -11.60 5.07 8.96
C GLU A 184 -10.44 4.88 7.98
N TRP A 185 -10.16 3.65 7.55
CA TRP A 185 -9.13 3.36 6.55
C TRP A 185 -9.47 3.94 5.18
N THR A 186 -10.71 3.81 4.72
CA THR A 186 -11.17 4.43 3.47
C THR A 186 -11.09 5.95 3.53
N PHE A 187 -11.43 6.55 4.68
CA PHE A 187 -11.29 7.99 4.88
C PHE A 187 -9.82 8.44 4.78
N GLU A 188 -8.90 7.76 5.47
CA GLU A 188 -7.47 8.08 5.48
C GLU A 188 -6.83 7.87 4.10
N THR A 189 -7.00 6.68 3.52
CA THR A 189 -6.38 6.29 2.25
C THR A 189 -6.98 7.02 1.05
N GLY A 190 -8.30 7.23 1.05
CA GLY A 190 -8.97 8.04 0.04
C GLY A 190 -8.49 9.49 0.09
N SER A 191 -8.32 10.06 1.29
CA SER A 191 -7.75 11.41 1.45
C SER A 191 -6.30 11.47 0.96
N HIS A 192 -5.47 10.48 1.30
CA HIS A 192 -4.08 10.39 0.82
C HIS A 192 -4.03 10.31 -0.72
N ALA A 193 -4.82 9.45 -1.35
CA ALA A 193 -4.88 9.37 -2.81
C ALA A 193 -5.35 10.68 -3.46
N LEU A 194 -6.35 11.35 -2.88
CA LEU A 194 -6.77 12.67 -3.36
C LEU A 194 -5.66 13.72 -3.18
N ARG A 195 -4.85 13.67 -2.12
CA ARG A 195 -3.68 14.54 -2.00
C ARG A 195 -2.67 14.31 -3.13
N ILE A 196 -2.45 13.06 -3.55
CA ILE A 196 -1.55 12.74 -4.69
C ILE A 196 -2.10 13.39 -5.98
N VAL A 197 -3.40 13.24 -6.26
CA VAL A 197 -4.04 13.81 -7.45
C VAL A 197 -4.03 15.34 -7.39
N PHE A 198 -4.58 15.94 -6.32
CA PHE A 198 -4.73 17.38 -6.18
C PHE A 198 -3.42 18.12 -5.88
N GLY A 199 -2.42 17.40 -5.36
CA GLY A 199 -1.04 17.88 -5.21
C GLY A 199 -0.24 17.84 -6.52
N GLY A 200 -0.86 17.41 -7.63
CA GLY A 200 -0.26 17.44 -8.96
C GLY A 200 0.89 16.46 -9.15
N VAL A 201 0.92 15.34 -8.41
CA VAL A 201 1.99 14.33 -8.56
C VAL A 201 2.00 13.79 -9.98
N PHE A 202 0.82 13.44 -10.52
CA PHE A 202 0.69 12.92 -11.89
C PHE A 202 0.89 13.97 -12.99
N ASP A 203 0.94 15.26 -12.67
CA ASP A 203 1.42 16.28 -13.62
C ASP A 203 2.95 16.29 -13.71
N ARG A 204 3.63 16.05 -12.60
CA ARG A 204 5.09 15.94 -12.53
C ARG A 204 5.59 14.61 -13.09
N PHE A 205 4.84 13.54 -12.81
CA PHE A 205 5.17 12.16 -13.17
C PHE A 205 4.01 11.53 -13.95
N PRO A 206 3.79 11.94 -15.21
CA PRO A 206 2.60 11.56 -16.00
C PRO A 206 2.51 10.08 -16.38
N ARG A 207 3.56 9.28 -16.18
CA ARG A 207 3.53 7.81 -16.36
C ARG A 207 3.58 7.05 -15.03
N ALA A 208 3.59 7.73 -13.88
CA ALA A 208 3.48 7.06 -12.59
C ALA A 208 2.11 6.37 -12.47
N ARG A 209 2.08 5.20 -11.82
CA ARG A 209 0.87 4.37 -11.71
C ARG A 209 0.57 4.08 -10.24
N LEU A 210 -0.66 4.36 -9.84
CA LEU A 210 -1.16 4.09 -8.49
C LEU A 210 -2.33 3.09 -8.57
N ALA A 211 -2.35 2.12 -7.67
CA ALA A 211 -3.49 1.24 -7.42
C ALA A 211 -4.03 1.49 -6.01
N LEU A 212 -5.35 1.37 -5.90
CA LEU A 212 -6.08 1.45 -4.64
C LEU A 212 -6.97 0.22 -4.49
N GLY A 213 -7.01 -0.32 -3.28
CA GLY A 213 -7.91 -1.39 -2.90
C GLY A 213 -9.34 -0.91 -2.73
N HIS A 214 -10.18 -1.79 -2.16
CA HIS A 214 -11.50 -1.42 -1.63
C HIS A 214 -12.38 -0.62 -2.62
N LEU A 215 -12.34 -0.98 -3.91
CA LEU A 215 -13.02 -0.28 -5.01
C LEU A 215 -12.62 1.21 -5.15
N GLY A 216 -11.32 1.48 -5.01
CA GLY A 216 -10.76 2.82 -5.14
C GLY A 216 -11.07 3.72 -3.95
N GLU A 217 -11.26 3.17 -2.75
CA GLU A 217 -11.59 3.92 -1.54
C GLU A 217 -12.78 4.89 -1.73
N THR A 218 -13.81 4.46 -2.46
CA THR A 218 -15.01 5.26 -2.83
C THR A 218 -14.73 6.42 -3.83
N ILE A 219 -13.48 6.69 -4.21
CA ILE A 219 -13.12 7.78 -5.14
C ILE A 219 -13.85 7.66 -6.49
N PRO A 220 -13.97 6.48 -7.14
CA PRO A 220 -14.69 6.36 -8.41
C PRO A 220 -16.15 6.80 -8.36
N PHE A 221 -16.78 6.77 -7.18
CA PHE A 221 -18.16 7.22 -7.01
C PHE A 221 -18.27 8.76 -6.95
N LEU A 222 -17.18 9.46 -6.66
CA LEU A 222 -17.14 10.90 -6.38
C LEU A 222 -16.53 11.74 -7.52
N LEU A 223 -16.20 11.13 -8.67
CA LEU A 223 -15.48 11.78 -9.78
C LEU A 223 -16.12 13.12 -10.21
N TRP A 224 -17.44 13.14 -10.41
CA TRP A 224 -18.14 14.36 -10.80
C TRP A 224 -18.04 15.45 -9.73
N ARG A 225 -18.05 15.08 -8.45
CA ARG A 225 -17.92 16.03 -7.33
C ARG A 225 -16.55 16.70 -7.37
N PHE A 226 -15.48 15.95 -7.66
CA PHE A 226 -14.13 16.51 -7.78
C PHE A 226 -14.03 17.49 -8.95
N ASP A 227 -14.52 17.11 -10.13
CA ASP A 227 -14.51 17.97 -11.31
C ASP A 227 -15.32 19.26 -11.11
N SER A 228 -16.51 19.17 -10.49
CA SER A 228 -17.37 20.33 -10.26
C SER A 228 -16.79 21.37 -9.31
N ARG A 229 -15.71 21.04 -8.59
CA ARG A 229 -15.06 21.88 -7.58
C ARG A 229 -13.61 22.23 -7.93
N THR A 230 -13.16 21.93 -9.16
CA THR A 230 -11.84 22.33 -9.63
C THR A 230 -11.94 23.40 -10.71
N GLY A 231 -11.22 24.51 -10.52
CA GLY A 231 -11.16 25.62 -11.47
C GLY A 231 -10.81 26.96 -10.83
N PRO A 232 -10.60 28.03 -11.62
CA PRO A 232 -10.33 29.36 -11.09
C PRO A 232 -11.48 29.90 -10.22
N ASP A 233 -12.71 29.46 -10.51
CA ASP A 233 -13.92 29.86 -9.79
C ASP A 233 -14.14 29.06 -8.49
N PHE A 234 -13.43 27.95 -8.28
CA PHE A 234 -13.60 27.05 -7.15
C PHE A 234 -12.26 26.50 -6.61
N TYR A 235 -11.91 26.88 -5.38
CA TYR A 235 -10.72 26.44 -4.63
C TYR A 235 -9.34 26.63 -5.31
N ALA A 236 -9.28 27.20 -6.52
CA ALA A 236 -8.08 27.60 -7.25
C ALA A 236 -7.02 26.50 -7.44
N VAL A 237 -7.43 25.22 -7.44
CA VAL A 237 -6.53 24.09 -7.72
C VAL A 237 -6.11 24.11 -9.19
N LYS A 238 -4.80 24.10 -9.46
CA LYS A 238 -4.24 24.08 -10.82
C LYS A 238 -3.71 22.68 -11.14
N LEU A 239 -4.41 21.96 -12.01
CA LEU A 239 -4.01 20.67 -12.58
C LEU A 239 -4.04 20.75 -14.10
N ALA A 240 -3.22 19.94 -14.79
CA ALA A 240 -3.19 19.90 -16.25
C ALA A 240 -4.45 19.26 -16.87
N LYS A 241 -5.13 18.41 -16.11
CA LYS A 241 -6.39 17.73 -16.47
C LYS A 241 -7.42 17.89 -15.35
N ARG A 242 -8.68 17.54 -15.61
CA ARG A 242 -9.68 17.43 -14.52
C ARG A 242 -9.29 16.28 -13.57
N PRO A 243 -9.59 16.38 -12.26
CA PRO A 243 -9.30 15.32 -11.30
C PRO A 243 -9.77 13.93 -11.74
N SER A 244 -10.97 13.84 -12.32
CA SER A 244 -11.53 12.57 -12.80
C SER A 244 -10.71 11.90 -13.90
N GLN A 245 -9.84 12.63 -14.60
CA GLN A 245 -9.00 12.09 -15.68
C GLN A 245 -7.68 11.50 -15.17
N TYR A 246 -7.40 11.60 -13.87
CA TYR A 246 -6.29 10.92 -13.21
C TYR A 246 -6.71 9.64 -12.47
N VAL A 247 -8.03 9.39 -12.39
CA VAL A 247 -8.63 8.26 -11.66
C VAL A 247 -9.15 7.21 -12.63
#